data_AF-A0A950WH92-F1
#
_entry.id   AF-A0A950WH92-F1
#
_cell.length_a   1.000
_cell.length_b   1.000
_cell.length_c   1.000
_cell.angle_alpha   90.00
_cell.angle_beta   90.00
_cell.angle_gamma   90.00
#
_symmetry.space_group_name_H-M   'P 1'
#
loop_
_entity.id
_entity.type
_entity.pdbx_description
1 polymer ?
#
loop_
_entity_poly.entity_id
_entity_poly.type
_entity_poly.pdbx_seq_one_letter_code
_entity_poly.pdbx_strand_id
1 'polypeptide(L)'
;MAFIGNKLYRNLQTKQDEAADIDQQLGRLEEDIRKLKIEFDIYFNGGTKRPPLESRARLDANVKRIADNRSLTYSQRYHFNSLVSRFTSYRELWRRILKTRGEEA
;
A
#
# COMPACT_ATOMS: atom_id res chain seq x y z
N MET A 1 -9.54 -16.24 46.71
CA MET A 1 -10.34 -15.81 45.54
C MET A 1 -9.43 -15.00 44.63
N ALA A 2 -9.15 -15.51 43.42
CA ALA A 2 -8.07 -15.08 42.54
C ALA A 2 -8.38 -13.80 41.74
N PHE A 3 -7.41 -12.87 41.67
CA PHE A 3 -7.44 -11.65 40.84
C PHE A 3 -6.24 -11.54 39.87
N ILE A 4 -5.71 -12.66 39.39
CA ILE A 4 -4.54 -12.67 38.49
C ILE A 4 -4.95 -12.59 36.99
N GLY A 5 -6.24 -12.60 36.69
CA GLY A 5 -6.75 -12.78 35.33
C GLY A 5 -6.84 -11.56 34.40
N ASN A 6 -6.31 -10.37 34.69
CA ASN A 6 -6.68 -9.16 33.90
C ASN A 6 -5.60 -8.57 32.97
N LYS A 7 -4.30 -8.83 33.20
CA LYS A 7 -3.21 -8.26 32.37
C LYS A 7 -2.98 -9.02 31.06
N LEU A 8 -3.22 -10.32 31.05
CA LEU A 8 -2.98 -11.19 29.88
C LEU A 8 -3.99 -10.93 28.77
N TYR A 9 -5.28 -10.84 29.08
CA TYR A 9 -6.34 -10.58 28.09
C TYR A 9 -6.22 -9.19 27.46
N ARG A 10 -5.85 -8.16 28.24
CA ARG A 10 -5.64 -6.81 27.70
C ARG A 10 -4.52 -6.79 26.64
N ASN A 11 -3.42 -7.50 26.88
CA ASN A 11 -2.31 -7.58 25.91
C ASN A 11 -2.68 -8.39 24.66
N LEU A 12 -3.44 -9.48 24.80
CA LEU A 12 -3.95 -10.22 23.64
C LEU A 12 -4.87 -9.34 22.80
N GLN A 13 -5.78 -8.61 23.44
CA GLN A 13 -6.70 -7.69 22.78
C GLN A 13 -5.93 -6.64 21.99
N THR A 14 -4.96 -5.94 22.61
CA THR A 14 -4.12 -4.95 21.91
C THR A 14 -3.42 -5.54 20.69
N LYS A 15 -2.85 -6.75 20.78
CA LYS A 15 -2.20 -7.39 19.62
C LYS A 15 -3.18 -7.72 18.50
N GLN A 16 -4.41 -8.15 18.84
CA GLN A 16 -5.44 -8.43 17.85
C GLN A 16 -5.92 -7.15 17.16
N ASP A 17 -6.10 -6.07 17.92
CA ASP A 17 -6.45 -4.75 17.39
C ASP A 17 -5.35 -4.20 16.48
N GLU A 18 -4.08 -4.33 16.86
CA GLU A 18 -2.93 -3.97 16.00
C GLU A 18 -2.91 -4.78 14.70
N ALA A 19 -3.16 -6.09 14.77
CA ALA A 19 -3.21 -6.94 13.59
C ALA A 19 -4.36 -6.52 12.64
N ALA A 20 -5.55 -6.25 13.19
CA ALA A 20 -6.70 -5.80 12.39
C ALA A 20 -6.45 -4.44 11.73
N ASP A 21 -5.80 -3.50 12.43
CA ASP A 21 -5.41 -2.21 11.85
C ASP A 21 -4.44 -2.39 10.66
N ILE A 22 -3.44 -3.27 10.80
CA ILE A 22 -2.51 -3.60 9.72
C ILE A 22 -3.26 -4.17 8.50
N ASP A 23 -4.18 -5.11 8.71
CA ASP A 23 -4.96 -5.70 7.63
C ASP A 23 -5.82 -4.64 6.90
N GLN A 24 -6.40 -3.69 7.65
CA GLN A 24 -7.10 -2.56 7.06
C GLN A 24 -6.16 -1.65 6.26
N GLN A 25 -4.94 -1.39 6.76
CA GLN A 25 -3.94 -0.62 6.04
C GLN A 25 -3.51 -1.30 4.73
N LEU A 26 -3.35 -2.63 4.74
CA LEU A 26 -3.04 -3.40 3.53
C LEU A 26 -4.19 -3.38 2.53
N GLY A 27 -5.45 -3.48 2.99
CA GLY A 27 -6.62 -3.33 2.13
C GLY A 27 -6.72 -1.94 1.47
N ARG A 28 -6.43 -0.88 2.23
CA ARG A 28 -6.34 0.49 1.68
C ARG A 28 -5.21 0.63 0.66
N LEU A 29 -4.05 0.04 0.94
CA LEU A 29 -2.92 0.04 0.01
C LEU A 29 -3.29 -0.61 -1.32
N GLU A 30 -3.99 -1.75 -1.28
CA GLU A 30 -4.44 -2.42 -2.50
C GLU A 30 -5.44 -1.58 -3.32
N GLU A 31 -6.42 -0.96 -2.65
CA GLU A 31 -7.37 -0.04 -3.27
C GLU A 31 -6.66 1.15 -3.93
N ASP A 32 -5.69 1.76 -3.23
CA ASP A 32 -4.93 2.89 -3.74
C ASP A 32 -4.06 2.49 -4.96
N ILE A 33 -3.47 1.29 -4.97
CA ILE A 33 -2.77 0.75 -6.15
C ILE A 33 -3.74 0.63 -7.34
N ARG A 34 -4.96 0.13 -7.11
CA ARG A 34 -5.98 -0.03 -8.15
C ARG A 34 -6.42 1.33 -8.71
N LYS A 35 -6.69 2.30 -7.83
CA LYS A 35 -7.06 3.67 -8.21
C LYS A 35 -5.97 4.33 -9.03
N LEU A 36 -4.71 4.24 -8.59
CA LEU A 36 -3.58 4.81 -9.31
C LEU A 36 -3.43 4.22 -10.72
N LYS A 37 -3.64 2.91 -10.87
CA LYS A 37 -3.68 2.26 -12.19
C LYS A 37 -4.76 2.87 -13.09
N ILE A 38 -5.95 3.08 -12.56
CA ILE A 38 -7.06 3.69 -13.31
C ILE A 38 -6.72 5.14 -13.68
N GLU A 39 -6.16 5.93 -12.77
CA GLU A 39 -5.73 7.30 -13.04
C GLU A 39 -4.70 7.36 -14.18
N PHE A 40 -3.70 6.46 -14.17
CA PHE A 40 -2.73 6.37 -15.26
C PHE A 40 -3.36 5.90 -16.57
N ASP A 41 -4.33 4.99 -16.53
CA ASP A 41 -5.07 4.53 -17.71
C ASP A 41 -5.87 5.69 -18.34
N ILE A 42 -6.59 6.46 -17.53
CA ILE A 42 -7.30 7.67 -17.96
C ILE A 42 -6.32 8.68 -18.58
N TYR A 43 -5.17 8.91 -17.94
CA TYR A 43 -4.13 9.78 -18.46
C TYR A 43 -3.62 9.32 -19.83
N PHE A 44 -3.28 8.05 -19.96
CA PHE A 44 -2.77 7.50 -21.22
C PHE A 44 -3.81 7.43 -22.33
N ASN A 45 -5.10 7.41 -21.99
CA ASN A 45 -6.20 7.54 -22.95
C ASN A 45 -6.55 9.01 -23.26
N GLY A 46 -5.80 9.98 -22.73
CA GLY A 46 -6.01 11.42 -22.97
C GLY A 46 -7.13 12.06 -22.15
N GLY A 47 -7.68 11.36 -21.16
CA GLY A 47 -8.74 11.87 -20.29
C GLY A 47 -8.25 12.95 -19.31
N THR A 48 -6.95 13.04 -19.06
CA THR A 48 -6.33 14.11 -18.25
C THR A 48 -5.04 14.61 -18.89
N LYS A 49 -4.72 15.89 -18.73
CA LYS A 49 -3.52 16.52 -19.32
C LYS A 49 -2.22 16.27 -18.55
N ARG A 50 -2.29 15.78 -17.32
CA ARG A 50 -1.11 15.63 -16.44
C ARG A 50 -1.09 14.23 -15.82
N PRO A 51 0.10 13.61 -15.68
CA PRO A 51 0.21 12.32 -15.04
C PRO A 51 -0.11 12.42 -13.53
N PRO A 52 -0.66 11.38 -12.90
CA PRO A 52 -1.03 11.36 -11.48
C PRO A 52 0.19 11.18 -10.56
N LEU A 53 1.13 12.15 -10.58
CA LEU A 53 2.39 12.09 -9.84
C LEU A 53 2.21 12.21 -8.33
N GLU A 54 1.24 13.02 -7.88
CA GLU A 54 0.93 13.18 -6.45
C GLU A 54 0.34 11.90 -5.85
N SER A 55 -0.63 11.29 -6.54
CA SER A 55 -1.22 9.99 -6.16
C SER A 55 -0.12 8.91 -6.07
N ARG A 56 0.82 8.89 -7.03
CA ARG A 56 2.00 8.00 -6.98
C ARG A 56 2.88 8.27 -5.77
N ALA A 57 3.23 9.53 -5.51
CA ALA A 57 4.11 9.90 -4.40
C ALA A 57 3.49 9.56 -3.02
N ARG A 58 2.18 9.78 -2.86
CA ARG A 58 1.43 9.36 -1.67
C ARG A 58 1.48 7.84 -1.47
N LEU A 59 1.32 7.08 -2.55
CA LEU A 59 1.37 5.62 -2.49
C LEU A 59 2.77 5.11 -2.13
N ASP A 60 3.83 5.69 -2.71
CA ASP A 60 5.22 5.40 -2.35
C ASP A 60 5.48 5.66 -0.84
N ALA A 61 4.98 6.77 -0.30
CA ALA A 61 5.09 7.07 1.13
C ALA A 61 4.36 6.03 2.00
N ASN A 62 3.17 5.60 1.58
CA ASN A 62 2.40 4.56 2.28
C ASN A 62 3.12 3.20 2.26
N VAL A 63 3.66 2.80 1.12
CA VAL A 63 4.46 1.57 0.98
C VAL A 63 5.65 1.61 1.92
N LYS A 64 6.38 2.73 1.96
CA LYS A 64 7.54 2.89 2.85
C LYS A 64 7.13 2.78 4.32
N ARG A 65 6.06 3.47 4.72
CA ARG A 65 5.55 3.44 6.11
C ARG A 65 5.19 2.03 6.57
N ILE A 66 4.57 1.22 5.71
CA ILE A 66 4.24 -0.18 6.03
C ILE A 66 5.49 -1.06 6.02
N ALA A 67 6.43 -0.84 5.10
CA ALA A 67 7.69 -1.59 5.03
C ALA A 67 8.55 -1.40 6.29
N ASP A 68 8.59 -0.18 6.84
CA ASP A 68 9.31 0.15 8.07
C ASP A 68 8.68 -0.50 9.31
N ASN A 69 7.45 -1.00 9.22
CA ASN A 69 6.78 -1.68 10.32
C ASN A 69 7.34 -3.10 10.56
N ARG A 70 7.94 -3.31 11.73
CA ARG A 70 8.52 -4.60 12.16
C ARG A 70 7.51 -5.54 12.81
N SER A 71 6.30 -5.09 13.16
CA SER A 71 5.28 -5.91 13.85
C SER A 71 4.39 -6.73 12.91
N LEU A 72 4.61 -6.65 11.59
CA LEU A 72 3.90 -7.44 10.59
C LEU A 72 4.00 -8.94 10.88
N THR A 73 2.85 -9.62 10.93
CA THR A 73 2.80 -11.08 10.94
C THR A 73 3.29 -11.66 9.60
N TYR A 74 3.58 -12.97 9.55
CA TYR A 74 4.06 -13.62 8.33
C TYR A 74 3.07 -13.49 7.16
N SER A 75 1.78 -13.70 7.41
CA SER A 75 0.71 -13.56 6.41
C SER A 75 0.61 -12.12 5.90
N GLN A 76 0.64 -11.14 6.81
CA GLN A 76 0.60 -9.72 6.45
C GLN A 76 1.83 -9.30 5.64
N ARG A 77 3.02 -9.79 6.00
CA ARG A 77 4.26 -9.53 5.24
C ARG A 77 4.21 -10.15 3.85
N TYR A 78 3.68 -11.37 3.73
CA TYR A 78 3.48 -12.01 2.44
C TYR A 78 2.51 -11.21 1.55
N HIS A 79 1.36 -10.81 2.10
CA HIS A 79 0.39 -9.99 1.39
C HIS A 79 0.98 -8.64 0.96
N PHE A 80 1.65 -7.94 1.88
CA PHE A 80 2.36 -6.70 1.59
C PHE A 80 3.37 -6.85 0.44
N ASN A 81 4.21 -7.89 0.47
CA ASN A 81 5.20 -8.13 -0.58
C ASN A 81 4.54 -8.38 -1.95
N SER A 82 3.40 -9.06 -1.98
CA SER A 82 2.60 -9.24 -3.21
C SER A 82 2.12 -7.90 -3.77
N LEU A 83 1.60 -7.01 -2.91
CA LEU A 83 1.16 -5.67 -3.30
C LEU A 83 2.33 -4.81 -3.81
N VAL A 84 3.48 -4.85 -3.14
CA VAL A 84 4.69 -4.12 -3.55
C VAL A 84 5.20 -4.61 -4.91
N SER A 85 5.22 -5.92 -5.14
CA SER A 85 5.61 -6.50 -6.43
C SER A 85 4.72 -5.98 -7.55
N ARG A 86 3.40 -6.03 -7.36
CA ARG A 86 2.40 -5.53 -8.32
C ARG A 86 2.59 -4.03 -8.60
N PHE A 87 2.76 -3.22 -7.55
CA PHE A 87 2.99 -1.79 -7.69
C PHE A 87 4.29 -1.48 -8.44
N THR A 88 5.36 -2.23 -8.17
CA THR A 88 6.65 -2.07 -8.85
C THR A 88 6.53 -2.37 -10.35
N SER A 89 5.80 -3.43 -10.72
CA SER A 89 5.53 -3.74 -12.14
C SER A 89 4.76 -2.62 -12.84
N TYR A 90 3.75 -2.04 -12.18
CA TYR A 90 3.01 -0.91 -12.74
C TYR A 90 3.87 0.35 -12.90
N ARG A 91 4.69 0.69 -11.89
CA ARG A 91 5.63 1.82 -11.98
C ARG A 91 6.56 1.69 -13.18
N GLU A 92 7.10 0.50 -13.40
CA GLU A 92 8.00 0.26 -14.53
C GLU A 92 7.28 0.38 -15.88
N LEU A 93 6.05 -0.15 -15.97
CA LEU A 93 5.21 -0.01 -17.15
C LEU A 93 4.94 1.48 -17.45
N TRP A 94 4.51 2.25 -16.45
CA TRP A 94 4.20 3.67 -16.62
C TRP A 94 5.44 4.48 -17.00
N ARG A 95 6.59 4.19 -16.38
CA ARG A 95 7.87 4.82 -16.72
C ARG A 95 8.22 4.62 -18.20
N ARG A 96 8.10 3.39 -18.70
CA ARG A 96 8.35 3.09 -20.13
C ARG A 96 7.41 3.85 -21.05
N ILE A 97 6.12 3.93 -20.71
CA ILE A 97 5.13 4.64 -21.51
C ILE A 97 5.41 6.14 -21.54
N LEU A 98 5.68 6.76 -20.38
CA LEU A 98 6.01 8.18 -20.28
C LEU A 98 7.26 8.54 -21.08
N LYS A 99 8.28 7.66 -21.03
CA LYS A 99 9.49 7.79 -21.83
C LYS A 99 9.19 7.80 -23.33
N THR A 100 8.38 6.85 -23.80
CA THR A 100 7.99 6.77 -25.22
C THR A 100 7.20 8.00 -25.68
N ARG A 101 6.46 8.65 -24.78
CA ARG A 101 5.70 9.88 -25.06
C ARG A 101 6.54 11.16 -25.03
N GLY A 102 7.80 11.10 -24.56
CA GLY A 102 8.65 12.28 -24.39
C GLY A 102 8.26 13.18 -23.22
N GLU A 103 7.55 12.64 -22.23
CA GLU A 103 7.01 13.36 -21.07
C GLU A 103 7.87 13.19 -19.80
N GLU A 104 9.03 12.54 -19.93
CA GLU A 104 10.08 12.58 -18.89
C GLU A 104 10.82 13.92 -18.99
N ALA A 105 10.55 14.84 -18.06
CA ALA A 105 11.38 16.02 -17.82
C ALA A 105 12.48 15.70 -16.78
#